data_AF-A0A2M7QCU9-F1
#
_entry.id   AF-A0A2M7QCU9-F1
#
_cell.length_a   1.000
_cell.length_b   1.000
_cell.length_c   1.000
_cell.angle_alpha   90.00
_cell.angle_beta   90.00
_cell.angle_gamma   90.00
#
_symmetry.space_group_name_H-M   'P 1'
#
loop_
_entity.id
_entity.type
_entity.pdbx_description
1 polymer ?
#
loop_
_entity_poly.entity_id
_entity_poly.type
_entity_poly.pdbx_seq_one_letter_code
_entity_poly.pdbx_strand_id
1 'polypeptide(L)'
;VEMDEIGSYNMRLRVARKNDVETITINTKTITNTGDHNAWEEHEIIVDNFKEAALILSMTEFKPFFKLEKHRHTYIINEMEVLVEDITDFGGAIEVEIMCAPGDEERSKSQIKSLLLNELGLSESDIVPKSVTNIIMKQRAFNQKITF
;
A
#
# COMPACT_ATOMS: atom_id res chain seq x y z
N VAL A 1 3.90 -15.78 0.90
CA VAL A 1 2.60 -15.17 1.21
C VAL A 1 2.24 -14.32 0.03
N GLU A 2 1.25 -14.74 -0.74
CA GLU A 2 0.69 -13.92 -1.81
C GLU A 2 -0.82 -13.99 -1.67
N MET A 3 -1.47 -12.84 -1.77
CA MET A 3 -2.93 -12.77 -1.74
C MET A 3 -3.36 -12.97 -3.19
N ASP A 4 -3.94 -14.13 -3.52
CA ASP A 4 -4.38 -14.44 -4.89
C ASP A 4 -5.87 -14.82 -4.95
N GLU A 5 -6.49 -15.09 -3.80
CA GLU A 5 -7.92 -15.46 -3.72
C GLU A 5 -8.77 -14.26 -3.31
N ILE A 6 -9.97 -14.15 -3.87
CA ILE A 6 -10.97 -13.18 -3.43
C ILE A 6 -11.23 -13.35 -1.93
N GLY A 7 -11.25 -12.24 -1.19
CA GLY A 7 -11.37 -12.25 0.26
C GLY A 7 -10.03 -12.41 1.00
N SER A 8 -8.92 -12.68 0.29
CA SER A 8 -7.59 -12.53 0.86
C SER A 8 -7.38 -11.08 1.27
N TYR A 9 -6.88 -10.89 2.49
CA TYR A 9 -6.66 -9.56 3.05
C TYR A 9 -5.26 -9.44 3.65
N ASN A 10 -4.76 -8.21 3.67
CA ASN A 10 -3.66 -7.83 4.53
C ASN A 10 -4.16 -6.88 5.62
N MET A 11 -3.55 -6.97 6.79
CA MET A 11 -3.74 -5.99 7.85
C MET A 11 -2.41 -5.31 8.15
N ARG A 12 -2.43 -3.99 8.22
CA ARG A 12 -1.23 -3.19 8.44
C ARG A 12 -1.48 -2.16 9.54
N LEU A 13 -0.51 -2.10 10.44
CA LEU A 13 -0.37 -1.02 11.41
C LEU A 13 0.74 -0.08 10.90
N ARG A 14 0.46 1.22 10.83
CA ARG A 14 1.34 2.22 10.24
C ARG A 14 1.55 3.37 11.21
N VAL A 15 2.79 3.83 11.32
CA VAL A 15 3.11 5.15 11.87
C VAL A 15 3.51 6.03 10.69
N ALA A 16 2.82 7.15 10.51
CA ALA A 16 3.16 8.18 9.53
C ALA A 16 3.58 9.44 10.27
N ARG A 17 4.68 10.05 9.84
CA ARG A 17 5.15 11.35 10.35
C ARG A 17 5.17 12.35 9.21
N LYS A 18 4.43 13.43 9.38
CA LYS A 18 4.40 14.55 8.43
C LYS A 18 4.55 15.83 9.22
N ASN A 19 5.66 16.54 8.99
CA ASN A 19 6.09 17.65 9.85
C ASN A 19 6.19 17.15 11.31
N ASP A 20 5.69 17.93 12.27
CA ASP A 20 5.68 17.58 13.70
C ASP A 20 4.45 16.74 14.11
N VAL A 21 3.68 16.23 13.14
CA VAL A 21 2.48 15.41 13.41
C VAL A 21 2.77 13.95 13.13
N GLU A 22 2.61 13.13 14.17
CA GLU A 22 2.56 11.67 14.06
C GLU A 22 1.10 11.21 13.97
N THR A 23 0.81 10.28 13.08
CA THR A 23 -0.50 9.63 12.94
C THR A 23 -0.31 8.13 12.88
N ILE A 24 -1.08 7.40 13.66
CA ILE A 24 -1.01 5.95 13.72
C ILE A 24 -2.32 5.42 13.15
N THR A 25 -2.23 4.52 12.18
CA THR A 25 -3.41 3.93 11.54
C THR A 25 -3.33 2.42 11.54
N ILE A 26 -4.48 1.78 11.64
CA ILE A 26 -4.67 0.38 11.29
C ILE A 26 -5.59 0.32 10.08
N ASN A 27 -5.21 -0.49 9.09
CA ASN A 27 -6.04 -0.70 7.92
C ASN A 27 -6.07 -2.17 7.51
N THR A 28 -7.12 -2.52 6.76
CA THR A 28 -7.20 -3.76 5.99
C THR A 28 -7.42 -3.43 4.52
N LYS A 29 -6.75 -4.16 3.64
CA LYS A 29 -7.02 -4.15 2.20
C LYS A 29 -7.36 -5.55 1.73
N THR A 30 -8.48 -5.70 1.03
CA THR A 30 -9.02 -6.99 0.58
C THR A 30 -9.08 -7.06 -0.94
N ILE A 31 -8.68 -8.21 -1.50
CA ILE A 31 -8.87 -8.48 -2.93
C ILE A 31 -10.35 -8.76 -3.20
N THR A 32 -10.92 -7.98 -4.10
CA THR A 32 -12.32 -8.12 -4.53
C THR A 32 -12.47 -8.86 -5.86
N ASN A 33 -11.42 -8.88 -6.68
CA ASN A 33 -11.42 -9.48 -8.02
C ASN A 33 -10.21 -10.40 -8.25
N THR A 34 -10.46 -11.58 -8.82
CA THR A 34 -9.39 -12.56 -9.12
C THR A 34 -8.40 -11.98 -10.14
N GLY A 35 -7.11 -12.01 -9.79
CA GLY A 35 -6.02 -11.58 -10.67
C GLY A 35 -5.83 -10.06 -10.76
N ASP A 36 -6.63 -9.27 -10.05
CA ASP A 36 -6.50 -7.81 -9.99
C ASP A 36 -5.87 -7.38 -8.66
N HIS A 37 -4.58 -7.10 -8.68
CA HIS A 37 -3.85 -6.59 -7.51
C HIS A 37 -3.71 -5.06 -7.51
N ASN A 38 -4.42 -4.37 -8.41
CA ASN A 38 -4.35 -2.92 -8.59
C ASN A 38 -5.63 -2.21 -8.12
N ALA A 39 -6.65 -2.96 -7.68
CA ALA A 39 -7.85 -2.43 -7.05
C ALA A 39 -8.11 -3.18 -5.74
N TRP A 40 -8.47 -2.44 -4.69
CA TRP A 40 -8.63 -2.98 -3.34
C TRP A 40 -9.83 -2.32 -2.67
N GLU A 41 -10.57 -3.10 -1.90
CA GLU A 41 -11.41 -2.51 -0.85
C GLU A 41 -10.54 -2.24 0.37
N GLU A 42 -10.55 -0.99 0.86
CA GLU A 42 -9.74 -0.56 1.99
C GLU A 42 -10.62 0.03 3.10
N HIS A 43 -10.36 -0.42 4.33
CA HIS A 43 -10.89 0.20 5.54
C HIS A 43 -9.74 0.63 6.42
N GLU A 44 -9.67 1.92 6.77
CA GLU A 44 -8.61 2.50 7.60
C GLU A 44 -9.21 3.33 8.74
N ILE A 45 -8.65 3.17 9.94
CA ILE A 45 -8.98 4.00 11.10
C ILE A 45 -7.71 4.53 11.75
N ILE A 46 -7.85 5.65 12.46
CA ILE A 46 -6.80 6.19 13.34
C ILE A 46 -6.85 5.43 14.68
N VAL A 47 -5.68 5.16 15.24
CA VAL A 47 -5.52 4.61 16.60
C VAL A 47 -4.54 5.47 17.39
N ASP A 48 -4.67 5.48 18.71
CA ASP A 48 -3.88 6.40 19.55
C ASP A 48 -2.49 5.87 19.90
N ASN A 49 -2.32 4.53 19.94
CA ASN A 49 -1.08 3.92 20.42
C ASN A 49 -0.70 2.70 19.58
N PHE A 50 0.45 2.80 18.91
CA PHE A 50 0.98 1.74 18.06
C PHE A 50 1.29 0.45 18.84
N LYS A 51 1.90 0.58 20.02
CA LYS A 51 2.32 -0.58 20.81
C LYS A 51 1.12 -1.36 21.34
N GLU A 52 0.13 -0.67 21.89
CA GLU A 52 -1.10 -1.31 22.37
C GLU A 52 -1.89 -1.97 21.23
N ALA A 53 -2.02 -1.30 20.08
CA ALA A 53 -2.63 -1.89 18.90
C ALA A 53 -1.89 -3.16 18.44
N ALA A 54 -0.54 -3.11 18.37
CA ALA A 54 0.27 -4.26 18.00
C ALA A 54 0.14 -5.43 19.01
N LEU A 55 0.06 -5.12 20.31
CA LEU A 55 -0.17 -6.12 21.36
C LEU A 55 -1.55 -6.78 21.19
N ILE A 56 -2.62 -6.00 20.97
CA ILE A 56 -3.97 -6.54 20.69
C ILE A 56 -3.92 -7.49 19.49
N LEU A 57 -3.31 -7.06 18.39
CA LEU A 57 -3.18 -7.89 17.19
C LEU A 57 -2.45 -9.20 17.48
N SER A 58 -1.35 -9.14 18.24
CA SER A 58 -0.57 -10.33 18.61
C SER A 58 -1.35 -11.31 19.49
N MET A 59 -2.22 -10.80 20.36
CA MET A 59 -3.11 -11.61 21.21
C MET A 59 -4.26 -12.24 20.42
N THR A 60 -4.62 -11.63 19.29
CA THR A 60 -5.61 -12.15 18.32
C THR A 60 -4.97 -12.99 17.20
N GLU A 61 -3.81 -13.59 17.48
CA GLU A 61 -3.08 -14.51 16.59
C GLU A 61 -2.46 -13.91 15.32
N PHE A 62 -2.56 -12.59 15.11
CA PHE A 62 -1.81 -11.94 14.03
C PHE A 62 -0.32 -11.91 14.35
N LYS A 63 0.49 -12.37 13.40
CA LYS A 63 1.95 -12.35 13.51
C LYS A 63 2.52 -11.31 12.56
N PRO A 64 3.38 -10.40 13.04
CA PRO A 64 4.11 -9.53 12.14
C PRO A 64 4.96 -10.38 11.21
N PHE A 65 4.82 -10.15 9.90
CA PHE A 65 5.51 -10.94 8.89
C PHE A 65 6.52 -10.13 8.08
N PHE A 66 6.35 -8.81 7.94
CA PHE A 66 7.40 -7.91 7.45
C PHE A 66 7.17 -6.48 7.94
N LYS A 67 8.24 -5.68 7.94
CA LYS A 67 8.21 -4.22 8.17
C LYS A 67 8.77 -3.51 6.94
N LEU A 68 8.14 -2.39 6.60
CA LEU A 68 8.59 -1.48 5.55
C LEU A 68 8.73 -0.06 6.13
N GLU A 69 9.80 0.61 5.74
CA GLU A 69 10.05 2.02 6.07
C GLU A 69 10.35 2.78 4.78
N LYS A 70 9.71 3.94 4.62
CA LYS A 70 9.81 4.76 3.42
C LYS A 70 9.58 6.23 3.71
N HIS A 71 10.19 7.08 2.90
CA HIS A 71 9.84 8.48 2.77
C HIS A 71 8.90 8.65 1.57
N ARG A 72 7.81 9.39 1.75
CA ARG A 72 6.79 9.58 0.71
C ARG A 72 6.53 11.07 0.49
N HIS A 73 6.65 11.51 -0.75
CA HIS A 73 6.15 12.79 -1.22
C HIS A 73 4.81 12.55 -1.93
N THR A 74 3.77 13.21 -1.43
CA THR A 74 2.41 13.10 -1.98
C THR A 74 2.07 14.34 -2.79
N TYR A 75 1.61 14.13 -4.01
CA TYR A 75 1.08 15.15 -4.91
C TYR A 75 -0.34 14.78 -5.33
N ILE A 76 -1.13 15.77 -5.72
CA ILE A 76 -2.47 15.55 -6.27
C ILE A 76 -2.47 16.07 -7.71
N ILE A 77 -2.82 15.21 -8.67
CA ILE A 77 -2.94 15.56 -10.08
C ILE A 77 -4.25 14.97 -10.60
N ASN A 78 -5.16 15.80 -11.10
CA ASN A 78 -6.44 15.35 -11.66
C ASN A 78 -7.21 14.37 -10.74
N GLU A 79 -7.30 14.72 -9.44
CA GLU A 79 -7.94 13.89 -8.39
C GLU A 79 -7.24 12.55 -8.08
N MET A 80 -6.11 12.27 -8.72
CA MET A 80 -5.26 11.13 -8.41
C MET A 80 -4.18 11.52 -7.41
N GLU A 81 -3.92 10.65 -6.44
CA GLU A 81 -2.76 10.77 -5.56
C GLU A 81 -1.53 10.20 -6.28
N VAL A 82 -0.48 11.02 -6.41
CA VAL A 82 0.82 10.59 -6.93
C VAL A 82 1.80 10.54 -5.76
N LEU A 83 2.30 9.35 -5.48
CA LEU A 83 3.09 9.00 -4.31
C LEU A 83 4.51 8.67 -4.78
N VAL A 84 5.43 9.62 -4.65
CA VAL A 84 6.85 9.41 -4.96
C VAL A 84 7.56 8.96 -3.69
N GLU A 85 8.07 7.74 -3.72
CA GLU A 85 8.57 7.04 -2.54
C GLU A 85 10.05 6.74 -2.64
N ASP A 86 10.77 6.93 -1.54
CA ASP A 86 12.10 6.37 -1.32
C ASP A 86 11.99 5.30 -0.22
N ILE A 87 12.20 4.05 -0.61
CA ILE A 87 11.94 2.89 0.24
C ILE A 87 13.27 2.33 0.75
N THR A 88 13.39 2.23 2.07
CA THR A 88 14.62 1.76 2.75
C THR A 88 15.00 0.37 2.24
N ASP A 89 16.25 0.23 1.79
CA ASP A 89 16.85 -0.99 1.24
C ASP A 89 16.10 -1.58 0.03
N PHE A 90 15.40 -0.74 -0.74
CA PHE A 90 14.72 -1.14 -1.97
C PHE A 90 14.93 -0.13 -3.11
N GLY A 91 14.88 1.17 -2.80
CA GLY A 91 15.03 2.25 -3.77
C GLY A 91 13.71 2.99 -4.05
N GLY A 92 13.70 3.75 -5.13
CA GLY A 92 12.59 4.63 -5.49
C GLY A 92 11.40 3.92 -6.14
N ALA A 93 10.18 4.39 -5.85
CA ALA A 93 8.95 3.94 -6.50
C ALA A 93 7.98 5.11 -6.72
N ILE A 94 7.12 5.00 -7.75
CA ILE A 94 5.98 5.89 -7.93
C ILE A 94 4.72 5.02 -7.86
N GLU A 95 3.80 5.39 -6.98
CA GLU A 95 2.47 4.79 -6.86
C GLU A 95 1.44 5.88 -7.23
N VAL A 96 0.46 5.53 -8.06
CA VAL A 96 -0.63 6.43 -8.43
C VAL A 96 -1.94 5.76 -8.06
N GLU A 97 -2.72 6.43 -7.23
CA GLU A 97 -3.98 5.90 -6.67
C GLU A 97 -5.14 6.85 -7.00
N ILE A 98 -6.32 6.26 -7.19
CA ILE A 98 -7.58 7.01 -7.33
C ILE A 98 -8.69 6.25 -6.60
N MET A 99 -9.49 6.97 -5.82
CA MET A 99 -10.70 6.42 -5.24
C MET A 99 -11.79 6.37 -6.32
N CYS A 100 -12.43 5.22 -6.49
CA CYS A 100 -13.53 5.05 -7.44
C CYS A 100 -14.73 4.37 -6.79
N ALA A 101 -15.90 4.54 -7.42
CA ALA A 101 -17.08 3.78 -7.05
C ALA A 101 -16.95 2.33 -7.55
N PRO A 102 -17.58 1.36 -6.87
CA PRO A 102 -17.64 -0.02 -7.36
C PRO A 102 -18.17 -0.08 -8.80
N GLY A 103 -17.44 -0.74 -9.69
CA GLY A 103 -17.74 -0.86 -11.12
C GLY A 103 -17.01 0.13 -12.04
N ASP A 104 -16.34 1.14 -11.50
CA ASP A 104 -15.55 2.13 -12.26
C ASP A 104 -14.04 1.80 -12.29
N GLU A 105 -13.62 0.60 -11.87
CA GLU A 105 -12.21 0.24 -11.67
C GLU A 105 -11.41 0.29 -12.98
N GLU A 106 -11.93 -0.26 -14.07
CA GLU A 106 -11.23 -0.28 -15.37
C GLU A 106 -11.08 1.12 -15.98
N ARG A 107 -12.11 1.97 -15.79
CA ARG A 107 -12.04 3.38 -16.18
C ARG A 107 -10.95 4.10 -15.39
N SER A 108 -10.92 3.87 -14.08
CA SER A 108 -9.95 4.47 -13.15
C SER A 108 -8.52 4.04 -13.46
N LYS A 109 -8.28 2.75 -13.73
CA LYS A 109 -6.99 2.23 -14.20
C LYS A 109 -6.55 2.86 -15.52
N SER A 110 -7.49 3.09 -16.44
CA SER A 110 -7.21 3.75 -17.71
C SER A 110 -6.79 5.21 -17.52
N GLN A 111 -7.39 5.92 -16.56
CA GLN A 111 -7.00 7.29 -16.20
C GLN A 111 -5.58 7.34 -15.60
N ILE A 112 -5.29 6.44 -14.66
CA ILE A 112 -3.94 6.29 -14.09
C ILE A 112 -2.92 6.01 -15.19
N LYS A 113 -3.22 5.06 -16.08
CA LYS A 113 -2.33 4.70 -17.18
C LYS A 113 -2.09 5.88 -18.12
N SER A 114 -3.12 6.67 -18.42
CA SER A 114 -2.97 7.90 -19.20
C SER A 114 -2.05 8.91 -18.51
N LEU A 115 -2.21 9.13 -17.21
CA LEU A 115 -1.33 10.03 -16.44
C LEU A 115 0.14 9.56 -16.51
N LEU A 116 0.38 8.27 -16.23
CA LEU A 116 1.72 7.69 -16.23
C LEU A 116 2.43 7.86 -17.57
N LEU A 117 1.75 7.52 -18.67
CA LEU A 117 2.36 7.50 -20.00
C LEU A 117 2.45 8.89 -20.66
N ASN A 118 1.42 9.72 -20.49
CA ASN A 118 1.29 10.97 -21.25
C ASN A 118 1.78 12.20 -20.48
N GLU A 119 1.69 12.21 -19.16
CA GLU A 119 2.01 13.38 -18.34
C GLU A 119 3.31 13.19 -17.55
N LEU A 120 3.55 11.99 -17.01
CA LEU A 120 4.75 11.68 -16.24
C LEU A 120 5.90 11.13 -17.10
N GLY A 121 5.66 10.89 -18.39
CA GLY A 121 6.69 10.47 -19.34
C GLY A 121 7.27 9.08 -19.08
N LEU A 122 6.52 8.22 -18.39
CA LEU A 122 6.92 6.84 -18.14
C LEU A 122 6.61 5.96 -19.35
N SER A 123 7.35 4.87 -19.48
CA SER A 123 7.10 3.84 -20.48
C SER A 123 6.29 2.68 -19.89
N GLU A 124 5.67 1.88 -20.75
CA GLU A 124 4.98 0.63 -20.33
C GLU A 124 5.92 -0.32 -19.58
N SER A 125 7.21 -0.32 -19.91
CA SER A 125 8.23 -1.13 -19.21
C SER A 125 8.53 -0.67 -17.79
N ASP A 126 8.19 0.57 -17.44
CA ASP A 126 8.37 1.10 -16.08
C ASP A 126 7.20 0.69 -15.16
N ILE A 127 6.08 0.24 -15.74
CA ILE A 127 4.88 -0.14 -15.00
C ILE A 127 5.01 -1.59 -14.53
N VAL A 128 5.06 -1.78 -13.21
CA VAL A 128 5.09 -3.11 -12.60
C VAL A 128 3.68 -3.67 -12.44
N PRO A 129 3.46 -4.98 -12.67
CA PRO A 129 2.12 -5.58 -12.64
C PRO A 129 1.57 -5.80 -11.22
N LYS A 130 2.42 -5.67 -10.19
CA LYS A 130 2.07 -5.87 -8.78
C LYS A 130 2.64 -4.72 -7.97
N SER A 131 1.97 -4.40 -6.87
CA SER A 131 2.41 -3.32 -5.97
C SER A 131 3.83 -3.56 -5.47
N VAL A 132 4.58 -2.48 -5.28
CA VAL A 132 5.93 -2.55 -4.71
C VAL A 132 5.92 -3.20 -3.33
N THR A 133 4.87 -2.97 -2.54
CA THR A 133 4.65 -3.66 -1.27
C THR A 133 4.61 -5.18 -1.45
N ASN A 134 3.95 -5.72 -2.48
CA ASN A 134 3.92 -7.15 -2.76
C ASN A 134 5.32 -7.69 -3.10
N ILE A 135 6.08 -6.97 -3.92
CA ILE A 135 7.46 -7.34 -4.29
C ILE A 135 8.34 -7.44 -3.05
N ILE A 136 8.30 -6.41 -2.20
CA ILE A 136 9.11 -6.36 -0.97
C ILE A 136 8.67 -7.41 0.03
N MET A 137 7.36 -7.60 0.18
CA MET A 137 6.78 -8.63 1.04
C MET A 137 7.33 -10.01 0.67
N LYS A 138 7.38 -10.37 -0.62
CA LYS A 138 7.93 -11.67 -1.05
C LYS A 138 9.40 -11.87 -0.66
N GLN A 139 10.19 -10.80 -0.65
CA GLN A 139 11.60 -10.86 -0.27
C GLN A 139 11.79 -10.95 1.26
N ARG A 140 10.99 -10.20 2.01
CA ARG A 140 11.22 -9.94 3.44
C ARG A 140 10.34 -10.74 4.40
N ALA A 141 9.24 -11.34 3.92
CA ALA A 141 8.30 -12.06 4.75
C ALA A 141 9.00 -13.14 5.61
N PHE A 142 8.82 -13.04 6.93
CA PHE A 142 9.42 -13.90 7.96
C PHE A 142 10.95 -13.90 8.04
N ASN A 143 11.62 -13.05 7.26
CA ASN A 143 13.07 -12.89 7.22
C ASN A 143 13.56 -11.68 8.04
N GLN A 144 12.68 -11.11 8.87
CA GLN A 144 12.97 -9.96 9.72
C GLN A 144 12.57 -10.24 11.17
N LYS A 145 13.42 -9.83 12.11
CA LYS A 145 13.04 -9.79 13.53
C LYS A 145 12.27 -8.50 13.78
N ILE A 146 10.97 -8.64 14.04
CA ILE A 146 10.07 -7.52 14.30
C ILE A 146 9.71 -7.51 15.78
N THR A 147 9.91 -6.38 16.43
CA THR A 147 9.60 -6.14 17.84
C THR A 147 8.82 -4.83 17.99
N PHE A 148 7.93 -4.78 18.97
CA PHE A 148 7.06 -3.64 19.27
C PHE A 148 7.36 -3.06 20.66
#